data_AF-A0A481MSN3-F1
#
_entry.id   AF-A0A481MSN3-F1
#
_cell.length_a   1.000
_cell.length_b   1.000
_cell.length_c   1.000
_cell.angle_alpha   90.00
_cell.angle_beta   90.00
_cell.angle_gamma   90.00
#
_symmetry.space_group_name_H-M   'P 1'
#
loop_
_entity.id
_entity.type
_entity.pdbx_description
1 polymer ?
#
loop_
_entity_poly.entity_id
_entity_poly.type
_entity_poly.pdbx_seq_one_letter_code
_entity_poly.pdbx_strand_id
1 'polypeptide(L)'
;MKLRITQHAFDYVSSVSMVLLAKELEGVVLPPILQKVGPMTVNITNINITENPPPKIAIIPLPGFGLRVTLSEMAPHLEADYKSIMDLGFFSIKKYGRMTVRSAEVKFDVDIMIGRDNNSRPTVEVADCHGSGLARVSFQGGWSEGLNAASTMFGKEIKSLLFAQICWRFRQDIGQNLTAVLQKAPVTYVIKNIFELDFGLVQFPYFDTFAMETAHKGVVYLLKDGERTIPPSEPPRLPAIESHNKSMLYIYISSYTLNSAGYAAFHSGLMAINVTKSMIPGNYGEYLQTTCPDRTCVGSIFPQLSSRHPNTEVTLQISAREAPRVDFRNGTIMVKAAVDVDIHVANDGRLLTINANLSTECKVAVKEGKLLFNFTEINPTTSVSYSVIPELKSSGFLLNGLARMATQQFLKPKLAEIGRRGIDLPSHKDISITNAQIIFDDNLPDVIVIAGDARYLGPMPTKMPDTEGA
;
A
#
# COMPACT_ATOMS: atom_id res chain seq x y z
N MET A 1 8.02 -4.21 -7.75
CA MET A 1 7.40 -4.44 -6.42
C MET A 1 6.20 -5.37 -6.56
N LYS A 2 5.78 -6.05 -5.48
CA LYS A 2 4.54 -6.84 -5.45
C LYS A 2 3.83 -6.62 -4.12
N LEU A 3 2.50 -6.73 -4.11
CA LEU A 3 1.68 -6.72 -2.90
C LEU A 3 0.85 -8.00 -2.88
N ARG A 4 0.82 -8.69 -1.74
CA ARG A 4 -0.03 -9.86 -1.49
C ARG A 4 -0.98 -9.55 -0.35
N ILE A 5 -2.26 -9.78 -0.58
CA ILE A 5 -3.38 -9.62 0.35
C ILE A 5 -3.93 -11.01 0.60
N THR A 6 -3.87 -11.49 1.84
CA THR A 6 -4.21 -12.88 2.18
C THR A 6 -5.67 -13.04 2.62
N GLN A 7 -6.12 -14.28 2.78
CA GLN A 7 -7.44 -14.59 3.34
C GLN A 7 -7.65 -13.92 4.70
N HIS A 8 -6.61 -13.78 5.53
CA HIS A 8 -6.73 -13.06 6.80
C HIS A 8 -7.13 -11.59 6.63
N ALA A 9 -6.67 -10.91 5.57
CA ALA A 9 -7.14 -9.56 5.25
C ALA A 9 -8.62 -9.58 4.88
N PHE A 10 -9.05 -10.53 4.06
CA PHE A 10 -10.44 -10.64 3.61
C PHE A 10 -11.40 -11.02 4.74
N ASP A 11 -10.98 -11.89 5.65
CA ASP A 11 -11.73 -12.24 6.86
C ASP A 11 -11.87 -11.03 7.79
N TYR A 12 -10.80 -10.25 7.95
CA TYR A 12 -10.84 -9.01 8.71
C TYR A 12 -11.79 -7.98 8.10
N VAL A 13 -11.69 -7.74 6.78
CA VAL A 13 -12.61 -6.85 6.05
C VAL A 13 -14.05 -7.33 6.22
N SER A 14 -14.31 -8.64 6.14
CA SER A 14 -15.64 -9.22 6.38
C SER A 14 -16.16 -8.86 7.77
N SER A 15 -15.34 -9.02 8.81
CA SER A 15 -15.72 -8.70 10.19
C SER A 15 -16.10 -7.24 10.43
N VAL A 16 -15.36 -6.31 9.81
CA VAL A 16 -15.60 -4.87 9.92
C VAL A 16 -16.82 -4.46 9.10
N SER A 17 -17.00 -5.06 7.92
CA SER A 17 -18.05 -4.70 6.96
C SER A 17 -19.43 -5.19 7.39
N MET A 18 -19.53 -6.28 8.18
CA MET A 18 -20.83 -6.81 8.66
C MET A 18 -21.66 -5.74 9.38
N VAL A 19 -21.03 -4.97 10.25
CA VAL A 19 -21.70 -3.93 11.05
C VAL A 19 -22.11 -2.74 10.18
N LEU A 20 -21.30 -2.38 9.19
CA LEU A 20 -21.58 -1.29 8.25
C LEU A 20 -22.73 -1.64 7.30
N LEU A 21 -22.71 -2.87 6.75
CA LEU A 21 -23.71 -3.33 5.79
C LEU A 21 -25.09 -3.51 6.43
N ALA A 22 -25.17 -4.01 7.67
CA ALA A 22 -26.43 -4.14 8.39
C ALA A 22 -27.18 -2.80 8.45
N LYS A 23 -26.45 -1.71 8.73
CA LYS A 23 -27.00 -0.35 8.79
C LYS A 23 -27.38 0.23 7.43
N GLU A 24 -26.65 -0.09 6.36
CA GLU A 24 -27.03 0.37 5.01
C GLU A 24 -28.28 -0.33 4.46
N LEU A 25 -28.56 -1.54 4.93
CA LEU A 25 -29.80 -2.26 4.61
C LEU A 25 -31.01 -1.73 5.42
N GLU A 26 -30.78 -1.03 6.53
CA GLU A 26 -31.83 -0.29 7.25
C GLU A 26 -32.29 0.92 6.41
N GLY A 27 -33.57 0.95 6.04
CA GLY A 27 -34.16 2.03 5.25
C GLY A 27 -34.22 1.78 3.74
N VAL A 28 -33.92 0.56 3.27
CA VAL A 28 -34.22 0.17 1.89
C VAL A 28 -35.74 0.08 1.72
N VAL A 29 -36.28 0.96 0.88
CA VAL A 29 -37.70 0.95 0.48
C VAL A 29 -37.83 0.18 -0.84
N LEU A 30 -38.69 -0.84 -0.86
CA LEU A 30 -38.96 -1.60 -2.09
C LEU A 30 -40.06 -0.91 -2.92
N PRO A 31 -39.98 -0.98 -4.26
CA PRO A 31 -40.99 -0.38 -5.14
C PRO A 31 -42.36 -1.06 -4.97
N PRO A 32 -43.47 -0.36 -5.26
CA PRO A 32 -44.80 -0.94 -5.15
C PRO A 32 -45.02 -2.08 -6.16
N ILE A 33 -45.86 -3.04 -5.78
CA ILE A 33 -46.15 -4.24 -6.58
C ILE A 33 -47.60 -4.21 -7.03
N LEU A 34 -47.84 -4.40 -8.32
CA LEU A 34 -49.17 -4.54 -8.89
C LEU A 34 -49.35 -5.94 -9.46
N GLN A 35 -50.21 -6.74 -8.83
CA GLN A 35 -50.42 -8.14 -9.20
C GLN A 35 -51.90 -8.44 -9.46
N LYS A 36 -52.19 -9.22 -10.50
CA LYS A 36 -53.55 -9.73 -10.75
C LYS A 36 -53.73 -11.11 -10.12
N VAL A 37 -54.85 -11.31 -9.42
CA VAL A 37 -55.26 -12.58 -8.80
C VAL A 37 -56.73 -12.83 -9.12
N GLY A 38 -56.98 -13.65 -10.15
CA GLY A 38 -58.34 -13.85 -10.68
C GLY A 38 -58.94 -12.52 -11.16
N PRO A 39 -60.16 -12.13 -10.73
CA PRO A 39 -60.79 -10.85 -11.08
C PRO A 39 -60.26 -9.67 -10.27
N MET A 40 -59.31 -9.88 -9.35
CA MET A 40 -58.79 -8.84 -8.47
C MET A 40 -57.47 -8.29 -8.96
N THR A 41 -57.28 -6.99 -8.82
CA THR A 41 -55.99 -6.31 -8.91
C THR A 41 -55.53 -5.93 -7.49
N VAL A 42 -54.35 -6.37 -7.10
CA VAL A 42 -53.75 -6.14 -5.78
C VAL A 42 -52.59 -5.17 -5.94
N ASN A 43 -52.66 -4.04 -5.26
CA ASN A 43 -51.60 -3.04 -5.20
C ASN A 43 -50.95 -3.09 -3.81
N ILE A 44 -49.66 -3.42 -3.74
CA ILE A 44 -48.87 -3.49 -2.51
C ILE A 44 -47.95 -2.28 -2.46
N THR A 45 -47.98 -1.56 -1.34
CA THR A 45 -47.27 -0.29 -1.13
C THR A 45 -46.62 -0.28 0.26
N ASN A 46 -45.75 0.69 0.52
CA ASN A 46 -45.07 0.86 1.83
C ASN A 46 -44.32 -0.41 2.27
N ILE A 47 -43.65 -1.07 1.33
CA ILE A 47 -42.91 -2.29 1.60
C ILE A 47 -41.59 -1.93 2.29
N ASN A 48 -41.52 -2.19 3.59
CA ASN A 48 -40.41 -1.80 4.44
C ASN A 48 -39.80 -3.03 5.12
N ILE A 49 -38.47 -3.04 5.23
CA ILE A 49 -37.75 -4.00 6.07
C ILE A 49 -37.86 -3.50 7.52
N THR A 50 -38.52 -4.28 8.38
CA THR A 50 -38.76 -3.92 9.79
C THR A 50 -37.72 -4.54 10.72
N GLU A 51 -37.20 -5.70 10.37
CA GLU A 51 -36.12 -6.37 11.10
C GLU A 51 -35.14 -6.98 10.10
N ASN A 52 -33.84 -6.83 10.34
CA ASN A 52 -32.81 -7.42 9.51
C ASN A 52 -31.61 -7.83 10.39
N PRO A 53 -31.46 -9.12 10.74
CA PRO A 53 -30.28 -9.55 11.48
C PRO A 53 -29.01 -9.30 10.64
N PRO A 54 -27.88 -8.93 11.26
CA PRO A 54 -26.63 -8.72 10.54
C PRO A 54 -26.24 -9.98 9.73
N PRO A 55 -25.96 -9.85 8.42
CA PRO A 55 -25.55 -11.00 7.62
C PRO A 55 -24.17 -11.47 8.05
N LYS A 56 -23.93 -12.77 7.93
CA LYS A 56 -22.56 -13.28 7.90
C LYS A 56 -21.96 -12.97 6.54
N ILE A 57 -20.80 -12.32 6.54
CA ILE A 57 -20.06 -11.98 5.32
C ILE A 57 -18.84 -12.89 5.21
N ALA A 58 -18.61 -13.45 4.03
CA ALA A 58 -17.36 -14.10 3.67
C ALA A 58 -16.86 -13.54 2.34
N ILE A 59 -15.57 -13.17 2.30
CA ILE A 59 -14.90 -12.71 1.08
C ILE A 59 -13.82 -13.73 0.74
N ILE A 60 -13.94 -14.40 -0.41
CA ILE A 60 -13.02 -15.45 -0.83
C ILE A 60 -12.41 -15.13 -2.20
N PRO A 61 -11.10 -15.34 -2.40
CA PRO A 61 -10.49 -15.33 -3.71
C PRO A 61 -11.07 -16.42 -4.63
N LEU A 62 -11.32 -16.05 -5.88
CA LEU A 62 -11.66 -16.95 -6.97
C LEU A 62 -10.44 -17.05 -7.91
N PRO A 63 -9.75 -18.21 -7.94
CA PRO A 63 -8.53 -18.37 -8.73
C PRO A 63 -8.71 -17.95 -10.20
N GLY A 64 -7.82 -17.09 -10.68
CA GLY A 64 -7.84 -16.58 -12.06
C GLY A 64 -8.98 -15.63 -12.42
N PHE A 65 -9.81 -15.20 -11.44
CA PHE A 65 -10.98 -14.36 -11.71
C PHE A 65 -11.04 -13.09 -10.84
N GLY A 66 -11.14 -13.23 -9.52
CA GLY A 66 -11.51 -12.10 -8.66
C GLY A 66 -11.81 -12.49 -7.23
N LEU A 67 -12.81 -11.84 -6.63
CA LEU A 67 -13.31 -12.14 -5.28
C LEU A 67 -14.78 -12.52 -5.35
N ARG A 68 -15.21 -13.49 -4.52
CA ARG A 68 -16.61 -13.72 -4.22
C ARG A 68 -16.93 -13.21 -2.84
N VAL A 69 -17.92 -12.34 -2.76
CA VAL A 69 -18.54 -11.89 -1.52
C VAL A 69 -19.83 -12.68 -1.31
N THR A 70 -19.87 -13.45 -0.24
CA THR A 70 -21.03 -14.23 0.17
C THR A 70 -21.69 -13.54 1.36
N LEU A 71 -22.96 -13.17 1.21
CA LEU A 71 -23.83 -12.82 2.34
C LEU A 71 -24.68 -14.05 2.68
N SER A 72 -24.65 -14.50 3.93
CA SER A 72 -25.45 -15.64 4.39
C SER A 72 -26.16 -15.34 5.70
N GLU A 73 -27.04 -16.26 6.11
CA GLU A 73 -27.81 -16.16 7.36
C GLU A 73 -28.72 -14.92 7.39
N MET A 74 -29.09 -14.41 6.22
CA MET A 74 -30.05 -13.31 6.11
C MET A 74 -31.47 -13.83 6.29
N ALA A 75 -32.23 -13.15 7.14
CA ALA A 75 -33.65 -13.41 7.37
C ALA A 75 -34.44 -12.11 7.60
N PRO A 76 -34.44 -11.15 6.65
CA PRO A 76 -35.21 -9.93 6.80
C PRO A 76 -36.70 -10.20 6.99
N HIS A 77 -37.30 -9.47 7.92
CA HIS A 77 -38.74 -9.33 8.09
C HIS A 77 -39.22 -8.08 7.36
N LEU A 78 -40.30 -8.22 6.59
CA LEU A 78 -40.88 -7.09 5.87
C LEU A 78 -42.37 -6.95 6.21
N GLU A 79 -42.80 -5.70 6.27
CA GLU A 79 -44.20 -5.32 6.36
C GLU A 79 -44.58 -4.44 5.17
N ALA A 80 -45.83 -4.54 4.73
CA ALA A 80 -46.38 -3.71 3.67
C ALA A 80 -47.89 -3.53 3.83
N ASP A 81 -48.41 -2.50 3.19
CA ASP A 81 -49.85 -2.28 3.02
C ASP A 81 -50.29 -2.83 1.67
N TYR A 82 -51.53 -3.30 1.58
CA TYR A 82 -52.11 -3.66 0.29
C TYR A 82 -53.53 -3.12 0.11
N LYS A 83 -53.88 -2.87 -1.14
CA LYS A 83 -55.20 -2.50 -1.63
C LYS A 83 -55.62 -3.46 -2.72
N SER A 84 -56.69 -4.21 -2.49
CA SER A 84 -57.30 -5.09 -3.48
C SER A 84 -58.51 -4.43 -4.11
N ILE A 85 -58.59 -4.50 -5.44
CA ILE A 85 -59.66 -3.92 -6.26
C ILE A 85 -60.26 -5.04 -7.08
N MET A 86 -61.57 -5.29 -6.91
CA MET A 86 -62.31 -6.22 -7.77
C MET A 86 -63.27 -5.41 -8.63
N ASP A 87 -63.11 -5.52 -9.95
CA ASP A 87 -63.95 -4.84 -10.93
C ASP A 87 -65.08 -5.77 -11.36
N LEU A 88 -66.33 -5.36 -11.08
CA LEU A 88 -67.54 -6.14 -11.38
C LEU A 88 -68.32 -5.51 -12.55
N GLY A 89 -67.62 -4.82 -13.46
CA GLY A 89 -68.17 -4.15 -14.63
C GLY A 89 -68.64 -2.71 -14.36
N PHE A 90 -69.72 -2.53 -13.61
CA PHE A 90 -70.35 -1.21 -13.38
C PHE A 90 -69.99 -0.54 -12.04
N PHE A 91 -69.28 -1.24 -11.16
CA PHE A 91 -68.70 -0.70 -9.92
C PHE A 91 -67.47 -1.53 -9.50
N SER A 92 -66.63 -0.94 -8.65
CA SER A 92 -65.42 -1.60 -8.12
C SER A 92 -65.49 -1.69 -6.59
N ILE A 93 -65.21 -2.86 -6.02
CA ILE A 93 -65.08 -3.03 -4.58
C ILE A 93 -63.59 -2.91 -4.21
N LYS A 94 -63.30 -2.06 -3.22
CA LYS A 94 -61.95 -1.83 -2.71
C LYS A 94 -61.84 -2.37 -1.28
N LYS A 95 -60.81 -3.17 -1.02
CA LYS A 95 -60.47 -3.68 0.30
C LYS A 95 -59.01 -3.38 0.61
N TYR A 96 -58.69 -3.26 1.89
CA TYR A 96 -57.35 -2.92 2.36
C TYR A 96 -56.92 -3.94 3.42
N GLY A 97 -55.61 -4.08 3.58
CA GLY A 97 -55.04 -4.92 4.61
C GLY A 97 -53.53 -4.78 4.70
N ARG A 98 -52.92 -5.63 5.53
CA ARG A 98 -51.47 -5.69 5.71
C ARG A 98 -50.92 -7.00 5.17
N MET A 99 -49.71 -6.92 4.64
CA MET A 99 -48.92 -8.05 4.19
C MET A 99 -47.66 -8.14 5.05
N THR A 100 -47.35 -9.33 5.53
CA THR A 100 -46.07 -9.60 6.19
C THR A 100 -45.29 -10.63 5.38
N VAL A 101 -43.97 -10.43 5.32
CA VAL A 101 -43.04 -11.34 4.65
C VAL A 101 -42.04 -11.84 5.68
N ARG A 102 -41.92 -13.16 5.76
CA ARG A 102 -40.84 -13.83 6.48
C ARG A 102 -39.94 -14.52 5.48
N SER A 103 -38.72 -14.04 5.37
CA SER A 103 -37.72 -14.68 4.55
C SER A 103 -36.97 -15.76 5.35
N ALA A 104 -36.48 -16.77 4.66
CA ALA A 104 -35.66 -17.82 5.24
C ALA A 104 -34.54 -18.18 4.26
N GLU A 105 -33.36 -18.48 4.81
CA GLU A 105 -32.20 -18.95 4.06
C GLU A 105 -31.80 -17.99 2.92
N VAL A 106 -31.90 -16.67 3.16
CA VAL A 106 -31.49 -15.71 2.14
C VAL A 106 -29.97 -15.67 2.07
N LYS A 107 -29.45 -15.87 0.87
CA LYS A 107 -28.02 -15.87 0.56
C LYS A 107 -27.77 -15.10 -0.73
N PHE A 108 -26.75 -14.24 -0.72
CA PHE A 108 -26.25 -13.57 -1.92
C PHE A 108 -24.82 -14.00 -2.19
N ASP A 109 -24.55 -14.34 -3.45
CA ASP A 109 -23.20 -14.53 -3.97
C ASP A 109 -22.93 -13.38 -4.97
N VAL A 110 -21.92 -12.56 -4.68
CA VAL A 110 -21.53 -11.40 -5.50
C VAL A 110 -20.10 -11.61 -5.98
N ASP A 111 -19.92 -11.75 -7.28
CA ASP A 111 -18.63 -11.96 -7.91
C ASP A 111 -18.08 -10.61 -8.37
N ILE A 112 -16.95 -10.22 -7.77
CA ILE A 112 -16.24 -8.96 -8.01
C ILE A 112 -14.99 -9.26 -8.82
N MET A 113 -14.87 -8.59 -9.97
CA MET A 113 -13.66 -8.62 -10.76
C MET A 113 -12.80 -7.39 -10.42
N ILE A 114 -11.51 -7.62 -10.15
CA ILE A 114 -10.54 -6.54 -9.92
C ILE A 114 -9.55 -6.57 -11.07
N GLY A 115 -9.43 -5.44 -11.75
CA GLY A 115 -8.66 -5.31 -12.97
C GLY A 115 -7.64 -4.18 -12.94
N ARG A 116 -7.22 -3.78 -14.14
CA ARG A 116 -6.26 -2.71 -14.39
C ARG A 116 -6.71 -1.88 -15.58
N ASP A 117 -6.67 -0.55 -15.47
CA ASP A 117 -6.91 0.36 -16.59
C ASP A 117 -5.63 0.62 -17.43
N ASN A 118 -5.77 1.32 -18.55
CA ASN A 118 -4.63 1.67 -19.42
C ASN A 118 -3.60 2.59 -18.74
N ASN A 119 -3.98 3.27 -17.66
CA ASN A 119 -3.12 4.14 -16.86
C ASN A 119 -2.49 3.42 -15.67
N SER A 120 -2.55 2.08 -15.64
CA SER A 120 -1.97 1.25 -14.58
C SER A 120 -2.64 1.39 -13.22
N ARG A 121 -3.89 1.87 -13.17
CA ARG A 121 -4.70 1.97 -11.95
C ARG A 121 -5.54 0.72 -11.74
N PRO A 122 -5.83 0.34 -10.49
CA PRO A 122 -6.77 -0.73 -10.19
C PRO A 122 -8.19 -0.34 -10.63
N THR A 123 -8.94 -1.31 -11.16
CA THR A 123 -10.37 -1.18 -11.45
C THR A 123 -11.14 -2.23 -10.67
N VAL A 124 -12.42 -1.99 -10.42
CA VAL A 124 -13.32 -2.95 -9.78
C VAL A 124 -14.66 -2.95 -10.48
N GLU A 125 -15.28 -4.10 -10.62
CA GLU A 125 -16.64 -4.23 -11.14
C GLU A 125 -17.34 -5.43 -10.53
N VAL A 126 -18.68 -5.37 -10.50
CA VAL A 126 -19.52 -6.51 -10.13
C VAL A 126 -19.81 -7.30 -11.40
N ALA A 127 -19.17 -8.44 -11.54
CA ALA A 127 -19.31 -9.31 -12.71
C ALA A 127 -20.61 -10.13 -12.63
N ASP A 128 -20.93 -10.68 -11.46
CA ASP A 128 -22.18 -11.38 -11.22
C ASP A 128 -22.75 -11.07 -9.82
N CYS A 129 -24.07 -11.15 -9.70
CA CYS A 129 -24.76 -11.05 -8.42
C CYS A 129 -26.02 -11.92 -8.46
N HIS A 130 -26.03 -12.95 -7.61
CA HIS A 130 -27.11 -13.92 -7.54
C HIS A 130 -27.62 -14.05 -6.10
N GLY A 131 -28.94 -13.94 -5.94
CA GLY A 131 -29.65 -14.18 -4.69
C GLY A 131 -30.36 -15.52 -4.69
N SER A 132 -30.38 -16.20 -3.55
CA SER A 132 -31.15 -17.42 -3.30
C SER A 132 -31.84 -17.34 -1.94
N GLY A 133 -32.88 -18.16 -1.73
CA GLY A 133 -33.69 -18.16 -0.51
C GLY A 133 -35.19 -18.27 -0.76
N LEU A 134 -35.97 -18.19 0.32
CA LEU A 134 -37.43 -18.29 0.31
C LEU A 134 -38.06 -17.03 0.93
N ALA A 135 -39.19 -16.60 0.37
CA ALA A 135 -40.02 -15.54 0.94
C ALA A 135 -41.42 -16.11 1.18
N ARG A 136 -41.82 -16.20 2.45
CA ARG A 136 -43.16 -16.62 2.86
C ARG A 136 -44.00 -15.38 3.13
N VAL A 137 -45.12 -15.28 2.45
CA VAL A 137 -46.01 -14.12 2.50
C VAL A 137 -47.28 -14.50 3.24
N SER A 138 -47.75 -13.62 4.12
CA SER A 138 -49.07 -13.73 4.72
C SER A 138 -49.83 -12.41 4.65
N PHE A 139 -51.13 -12.49 4.36
CA PHE A 139 -52.03 -11.37 4.25
C PHE A 139 -53.03 -11.37 5.41
N GLN A 140 -53.33 -10.18 5.92
CA GLN A 140 -54.32 -9.93 6.96
C GLN A 140 -55.25 -8.79 6.55
N GLY A 141 -56.52 -8.86 6.97
CA GLY A 141 -57.57 -7.92 6.54
C GLY A 141 -58.06 -8.18 5.12
N GLY A 142 -59.05 -7.42 4.65
CA GLY A 142 -59.53 -7.48 3.26
C GLY A 142 -59.95 -8.88 2.78
N TRP A 143 -59.47 -9.28 1.60
CA TRP A 143 -59.70 -10.61 1.00
C TRP A 143 -58.51 -11.55 1.28
N SER A 144 -57.99 -11.55 2.50
CA SER A 144 -56.77 -12.27 2.88
C SER A 144 -56.83 -13.78 2.61
N GLU A 145 -57.98 -14.44 2.74
CA GLU A 145 -58.10 -15.88 2.48
C GLU A 145 -57.69 -16.24 1.04
N GLY A 146 -58.23 -15.53 0.05
CA GLY A 146 -57.89 -15.73 -1.37
C GLY A 146 -56.45 -15.32 -1.70
N LEU A 147 -55.94 -14.27 -1.05
CA LEU A 147 -54.55 -13.82 -1.25
C LEU A 147 -53.53 -14.79 -0.62
N ASN A 148 -53.86 -15.38 0.53
CA ASN A 148 -53.03 -16.39 1.19
C ASN A 148 -52.98 -17.70 0.37
N ALA A 149 -54.07 -18.06 -0.33
CA ALA A 149 -54.06 -19.16 -1.30
C ALA A 149 -53.10 -18.89 -2.48
N ALA A 150 -52.88 -17.62 -2.84
CA ALA A 150 -51.91 -17.20 -3.85
C ALA A 150 -50.54 -16.78 -3.26
N SER A 151 -50.28 -17.03 -1.98
CA SER A 151 -49.07 -16.54 -1.26
C SER A 151 -47.75 -16.93 -1.94
N THR A 152 -47.65 -18.10 -2.57
CA THR A 152 -46.45 -18.52 -3.30
C THR A 152 -46.14 -17.63 -4.50
N MET A 153 -47.16 -17.10 -5.19
CA MET A 153 -46.97 -16.15 -6.30
C MET A 153 -46.35 -14.86 -5.79
N PHE A 154 -46.94 -14.27 -4.74
CA PHE A 154 -46.41 -13.06 -4.12
C PHE A 154 -45.03 -13.27 -3.51
N GLY A 155 -44.76 -14.44 -2.93
CA GLY A 155 -43.44 -14.80 -2.43
C GLY A 155 -42.37 -14.81 -3.53
N LYS A 156 -42.70 -15.32 -4.73
CA LYS A 156 -41.79 -15.27 -5.89
C LYS A 156 -41.53 -13.83 -6.35
N GLU A 157 -42.56 -12.99 -6.40
CA GLU A 157 -42.44 -11.59 -6.83
C GLU A 157 -41.60 -10.77 -5.83
N ILE A 158 -41.91 -10.87 -4.54
CA ILE A 158 -41.13 -10.23 -3.47
C ILE A 158 -39.68 -10.70 -3.48
N LYS A 159 -39.44 -12.00 -3.63
CA LYS A 159 -38.09 -12.55 -3.75
C LYS A 159 -37.32 -11.93 -4.91
N SER A 160 -37.94 -11.87 -6.10
CA SER A 160 -37.34 -11.28 -7.29
C SER A 160 -36.96 -9.81 -7.07
N LEU A 161 -37.87 -9.02 -6.48
CA LEU A 161 -37.65 -7.61 -6.20
C LEU A 161 -36.57 -7.37 -5.15
N LEU A 162 -36.59 -8.13 -4.06
CA LEU A 162 -35.56 -8.04 -3.02
C LEU A 162 -34.17 -8.32 -3.60
N PHE A 163 -34.06 -9.35 -4.43
CA PHE A 163 -32.78 -9.74 -5.03
C PHE A 163 -32.30 -8.71 -6.05
N ALA A 164 -33.20 -8.20 -6.89
CA ALA A 164 -32.89 -7.13 -7.83
C ALA A 164 -32.40 -5.87 -7.12
N GLN A 165 -33.07 -5.47 -6.03
CA GLN A 165 -32.71 -4.25 -5.30
C GLN A 165 -31.35 -4.37 -4.61
N ILE A 166 -31.09 -5.49 -3.93
CA ILE A 166 -29.80 -5.72 -3.26
C ILE A 166 -28.66 -5.80 -4.30
N CYS A 167 -28.85 -6.55 -5.39
CA CYS A 167 -27.84 -6.63 -6.45
C CYS A 167 -27.63 -5.29 -7.16
N TRP A 168 -28.68 -4.49 -7.37
CA TRP A 168 -28.54 -3.14 -7.88
C TRP A 168 -27.71 -2.27 -6.93
N ARG A 169 -27.94 -2.37 -5.62
CA ARG A 169 -27.19 -1.62 -4.61
C ARG A 169 -25.71 -1.97 -4.63
N PHE A 170 -25.36 -3.26 -4.66
CA PHE A 170 -23.98 -3.71 -4.83
C PHE A 170 -23.32 -3.13 -6.09
N ARG A 171 -24.03 -3.13 -7.23
CA ARG A 171 -23.51 -2.55 -8.47
C ARG A 171 -23.28 -1.04 -8.38
N GLN A 172 -24.12 -0.30 -7.63
CA GLN A 172 -23.90 1.13 -7.41
C GLN A 172 -22.70 1.38 -6.49
N ASP A 173 -22.69 0.74 -5.31
CA ASP A 173 -21.68 1.03 -4.29
C ASP A 173 -20.29 0.52 -4.69
N ILE A 174 -20.20 -0.67 -5.26
CA ILE A 174 -18.92 -1.21 -5.76
C ILE A 174 -18.59 -0.60 -7.13
N GLY A 175 -19.51 -0.72 -8.09
CA GLY A 175 -19.23 -0.37 -9.48
C GLY A 175 -19.03 1.12 -9.73
N GLN A 176 -19.68 1.99 -8.96
CA GLN A 176 -19.54 3.44 -9.13
C GLN A 176 -18.70 4.09 -8.03
N ASN A 177 -19.04 3.87 -6.75
CA ASN A 177 -18.39 4.58 -5.65
C ASN A 177 -16.96 4.07 -5.42
N LEU A 178 -16.79 2.75 -5.25
CA LEU A 178 -15.45 2.18 -5.04
C LEU A 178 -14.55 2.36 -6.27
N THR A 179 -15.08 2.14 -7.48
CA THR A 179 -14.34 2.41 -8.73
C THR A 179 -13.87 3.85 -8.82
N ALA A 180 -14.72 4.83 -8.50
CA ALA A 180 -14.34 6.24 -8.53
C ALA A 180 -13.24 6.59 -7.51
N VAL A 181 -13.20 5.89 -6.37
CA VAL A 181 -12.12 6.01 -5.39
C VAL A 181 -10.83 5.39 -5.93
N LEU A 182 -10.89 4.17 -6.47
CA LEU A 182 -9.73 3.47 -7.03
C LEU A 182 -9.11 4.18 -8.24
N GLN A 183 -9.94 4.83 -9.08
CA GLN A 183 -9.46 5.64 -10.21
C GLN A 183 -8.72 6.92 -9.79
N LYS A 184 -8.96 7.39 -8.57
CA LYS A 184 -8.26 8.55 -7.97
C LYS A 184 -7.04 8.13 -7.17
N ALA A 185 -6.85 6.83 -6.91
CA ALA A 185 -5.67 6.36 -6.21
C ALA A 185 -4.41 6.72 -7.03
N PRO A 186 -3.43 7.39 -6.42
CA PRO A 186 -2.20 7.72 -7.12
C PRO A 186 -1.49 6.42 -7.53
N VAL A 187 -0.92 6.40 -8.74
CA VAL A 187 -0.01 5.34 -9.20
C VAL A 187 1.44 5.80 -9.16
N THR A 188 1.65 7.09 -8.88
CA THR A 188 2.97 7.69 -8.69
C THR A 188 3.00 8.52 -7.41
N TYR A 189 4.19 8.64 -6.82
CA TYR A 189 4.43 9.45 -5.63
C TYR A 189 5.66 10.33 -5.86
N VAL A 190 5.45 11.65 -5.84
CA VAL A 190 6.51 12.63 -6.06
C VAL A 190 7.23 12.92 -4.74
N ILE A 191 8.55 12.79 -4.75
CA ILE A 191 9.44 13.00 -3.60
C ILE A 191 10.26 14.27 -3.86
N LYS A 192 9.98 15.30 -3.06
CA LYS A 192 10.68 16.61 -3.11
C LYS A 192 10.67 17.30 -4.49
N ASN A 193 9.70 17.02 -5.35
CA ASN A 193 9.60 17.53 -6.72
C ASN A 193 10.80 17.20 -7.63
N ILE A 194 11.64 16.24 -7.23
CA ILE A 194 12.85 15.83 -7.98
C ILE A 194 12.74 14.37 -8.38
N PHE A 195 12.19 13.53 -7.50
CA PHE A 195 12.05 12.10 -7.76
C PHE A 195 10.58 11.71 -7.86
N GLU A 196 10.30 10.67 -8.62
CA GLU A 196 8.96 10.08 -8.73
C GLU A 196 9.05 8.57 -8.57
N LEU A 197 8.39 8.03 -7.54
CA LEU A 197 8.18 6.59 -7.41
C LEU A 197 6.94 6.21 -8.22
N ASP A 198 7.11 5.42 -9.29
CA ASP A 198 6.02 4.83 -10.06
C ASP A 198 5.74 3.41 -9.55
N PHE A 199 4.54 3.22 -9.01
CA PHE A 199 4.02 1.96 -8.48
C PHE A 199 2.72 1.54 -9.18
N GLY A 200 2.49 2.01 -10.42
CA GLY A 200 1.39 1.55 -11.25
C GLY A 200 1.44 0.04 -11.47
N LEU A 201 0.26 -0.58 -11.59
CA LEU A 201 0.12 -2.00 -11.90
C LEU A 201 0.77 -2.32 -13.25
N VAL A 202 1.51 -3.42 -13.34
CA VAL A 202 2.12 -3.87 -14.61
C VAL A 202 1.33 -4.97 -15.31
N GLN A 203 0.40 -5.60 -14.59
CA GLN A 203 -0.47 -6.67 -15.07
C GLN A 203 -1.79 -6.66 -14.28
N PHE A 204 -2.76 -7.46 -14.72
CA PHE A 204 -3.97 -7.72 -13.94
C PHE A 204 -3.63 -8.38 -12.59
N PRO A 205 -4.38 -8.08 -11.52
CA PRO A 205 -4.22 -8.79 -10.25
C PRO A 205 -4.34 -10.30 -10.45
N TYR A 206 -3.49 -11.05 -9.76
CA TYR A 206 -3.49 -12.51 -9.73
C TYR A 206 -4.25 -12.99 -8.49
N PHE A 207 -5.03 -14.06 -8.63
CA PHE A 207 -5.79 -14.66 -7.55
C PHE A 207 -5.43 -16.13 -7.44
N ASP A 208 -5.02 -16.55 -6.26
CA ASP A 208 -4.92 -17.97 -5.88
C ASP A 208 -6.11 -18.33 -4.95
N THR A 209 -6.07 -19.48 -4.27
CA THR A 209 -7.16 -19.93 -3.40
C THR A 209 -7.24 -19.19 -2.06
N PHE A 210 -6.19 -18.48 -1.65
CA PHE A 210 -6.06 -17.86 -0.33
C PHE A 210 -5.52 -16.43 -0.36
N ALA A 211 -5.28 -15.85 -1.53
CA ALA A 211 -4.76 -14.51 -1.66
C ALA A 211 -5.06 -13.86 -3.01
N MET A 212 -4.98 -12.54 -2.99
CA MET A 212 -4.84 -11.69 -4.15
C MET A 212 -3.42 -11.12 -4.19
N GLU A 213 -2.83 -11.06 -5.38
CA GLU A 213 -1.52 -10.48 -5.61
C GLU A 213 -1.57 -9.41 -6.70
N THR A 214 -0.85 -8.32 -6.49
CA THR A 214 -0.72 -7.21 -7.44
C THR A 214 0.75 -6.94 -7.71
N ALA A 215 1.11 -6.81 -8.98
CA ALA A 215 2.48 -6.51 -9.39
C ALA A 215 2.57 -5.05 -9.85
N HIS A 216 3.59 -4.36 -9.35
CA HIS A 216 3.78 -2.92 -9.50
C HIS A 216 5.15 -2.62 -10.06
N LYS A 217 5.26 -1.56 -10.87
CA LYS A 217 6.55 -1.12 -11.44
C LYS A 217 7.63 -0.97 -10.35
N GLY A 218 7.33 -0.19 -9.31
CA GLY A 218 8.23 0.02 -8.18
C GLY A 218 9.58 0.60 -8.60
N VAL A 219 9.55 1.63 -9.43
CA VAL A 219 10.74 2.28 -9.99
C VAL A 219 10.76 3.74 -9.58
N VAL A 220 11.94 4.25 -9.23
CA VAL A 220 12.13 5.66 -8.92
C VAL A 220 12.80 6.34 -10.11
N TYR A 221 12.12 7.35 -10.65
CA TYR A 221 12.62 8.20 -11.73
C TYR A 221 13.17 9.51 -11.18
N LEU A 222 14.18 10.06 -11.86
CA LEU A 222 14.53 11.47 -11.76
C LEU A 222 13.63 12.25 -12.72
N LEU A 223 12.96 13.29 -12.21
CA LEU A 223 12.20 14.26 -12.98
C LEU A 223 13.12 15.41 -13.35
N LYS A 224 13.47 15.52 -14.63
CA LYS A 224 14.28 16.62 -15.15
C LYS A 224 13.62 17.19 -16.39
N ASP A 225 13.31 18.48 -16.37
CA ASP A 225 12.70 19.21 -17.51
C ASP A 225 11.39 18.56 -18.03
N GLY A 226 10.64 17.90 -17.15
CA GLY A 226 9.41 17.18 -17.49
C GLY A 226 9.62 15.75 -18.02
N GLU A 227 10.85 15.29 -18.12
CA GLU A 227 11.20 13.93 -18.58
C GLU A 227 11.66 13.02 -17.42
N ARG A 228 11.41 11.71 -17.60
CA ARG A 228 11.83 10.65 -16.67
C ARG A 228 13.16 10.05 -17.12
N THR A 229 14.16 10.06 -16.23
CA THR A 229 15.40 9.32 -16.50
C THR A 229 15.19 7.82 -16.27
N ILE A 230 15.43 7.00 -17.30
CA ILE A 230 15.20 5.55 -17.25
C ILE A 230 16.41 4.85 -16.60
N PRO A 231 16.23 4.06 -15.52
CA PRO A 231 17.31 3.25 -14.96
C PRO A 231 17.82 2.21 -15.95
N PRO A 232 19.13 1.92 -15.99
CA PRO A 232 19.73 1.02 -17.00
C PRO A 232 19.46 -0.46 -16.75
N SER A 233 18.99 -0.83 -15.55
CA SER A 233 18.66 -2.20 -15.20
C SER A 233 17.20 -2.53 -15.47
N GLU A 234 16.93 -3.81 -15.70
CA GLU A 234 15.56 -4.35 -15.71
C GLU A 234 15.16 -4.83 -14.30
N PRO A 235 13.87 -4.75 -13.95
CA PRO A 235 13.38 -5.31 -12.71
C PRO A 235 13.50 -6.84 -12.70
N PRO A 236 13.84 -7.47 -11.56
CA PRO A 236 13.86 -8.92 -11.46
C PRO A 236 12.44 -9.48 -11.59
N ARG A 237 12.34 -10.70 -12.11
CA ARG A 237 11.09 -11.46 -12.02
C ARG A 237 10.89 -11.92 -10.58
N LEU A 238 9.81 -11.47 -9.95
CA LEU A 238 9.40 -11.94 -8.64
C LEU A 238 8.66 -13.27 -8.81
N PRO A 239 9.10 -14.38 -8.19
CA PRO A 239 8.42 -15.66 -8.32
C PRO A 239 7.04 -15.66 -7.66
N ALA A 240 6.29 -16.76 -7.83
CA ALA A 240 5.05 -16.99 -7.11
C ALA A 240 5.32 -17.10 -5.60
N ILE A 241 4.41 -16.59 -4.78
CA ILE A 241 4.67 -16.41 -3.35
C ILE A 241 3.66 -17.21 -2.55
N GLU A 242 3.96 -18.50 -2.39
CA GLU A 242 3.01 -19.47 -1.82
C GLU A 242 3.15 -19.60 -0.29
N SER A 243 4.31 -19.26 0.27
CA SER A 243 4.65 -19.46 1.70
C SER A 243 4.16 -18.36 2.64
N HIS A 244 3.86 -17.17 2.13
CA HIS A 244 3.51 -16.01 2.94
C HIS A 244 1.99 -15.86 3.10
N ASN A 245 1.47 -16.41 4.21
CA ASN A 245 0.04 -16.50 4.48
C ASN A 245 -0.36 -16.16 5.93
N LYS A 246 0.57 -15.80 6.81
CA LYS A 246 0.29 -15.57 8.25
C LYS A 246 -0.19 -14.16 8.59
N SER A 247 0.23 -13.17 7.82
CA SER A 247 -0.16 -11.77 7.98
C SER A 247 -1.21 -11.38 6.95
N MET A 248 -1.96 -10.32 7.20
CA MET A 248 -2.97 -9.82 6.26
C MET A 248 -2.35 -9.30 4.95
N LEU A 249 -1.19 -8.63 5.05
CA LEU A 249 -0.53 -7.94 3.95
C LEU A 249 0.96 -8.27 3.88
N TYR A 250 1.47 -8.40 2.66
CA TYR A 250 2.90 -8.52 2.37
C TYR A 250 3.31 -7.61 1.22
N ILE A 251 4.31 -6.76 1.41
CA ILE A 251 4.88 -5.87 0.40
C ILE A 251 6.28 -6.36 0.06
N TYR A 252 6.49 -6.69 -1.21
CA TYR A 252 7.75 -7.19 -1.77
C TYR A 252 8.47 -6.08 -2.50
N ILE A 253 9.64 -5.70 -1.98
CA ILE A 253 10.47 -4.64 -2.52
C ILE A 253 11.77 -5.27 -3.01
N SER A 254 11.97 -5.29 -4.32
CA SER A 254 13.20 -5.80 -4.93
C SER A 254 14.34 -4.78 -4.80
N SER A 255 15.59 -5.24 -4.84
CA SER A 255 16.75 -4.33 -4.86
C SER A 255 16.68 -3.34 -6.02
N TYR A 256 16.06 -3.71 -7.14
CA TYR A 256 15.78 -2.83 -8.28
C TYR A 256 15.15 -1.48 -7.89
N THR A 257 14.18 -1.48 -6.97
CA THR A 257 13.52 -0.26 -6.50
C THR A 257 14.52 0.68 -5.83
N LEU A 258 15.38 0.14 -4.96
CA LEU A 258 16.41 0.92 -4.27
C LEU A 258 17.55 1.35 -5.22
N ASN A 259 17.95 0.48 -6.15
CA ASN A 259 18.95 0.80 -7.17
C ASN A 259 18.46 1.88 -8.14
N SER A 260 17.20 1.87 -8.55
CA SER A 260 16.61 2.95 -9.37
C SER A 260 16.60 4.30 -8.64
N ALA A 261 16.32 4.30 -7.34
CA ALA A 261 16.42 5.49 -6.50
C ALA A 261 17.87 6.00 -6.39
N GLY A 262 18.83 5.09 -6.20
CA GLY A 262 20.26 5.40 -6.20
C GLY A 262 20.71 6.02 -7.53
N TYR A 263 20.25 5.45 -8.65
CA TYR A 263 20.52 5.95 -9.99
C TYR A 263 19.94 7.35 -10.22
N ALA A 264 18.66 7.55 -9.88
CA ALA A 264 18.01 8.86 -9.98
C ALA A 264 18.74 9.92 -9.13
N ALA A 265 19.11 9.57 -7.89
CA ALA A 265 19.80 10.47 -6.99
C ALA A 265 21.23 10.81 -7.46
N PHE A 266 21.95 9.86 -8.06
CA PHE A 266 23.24 10.12 -8.69
C PHE A 266 23.12 11.13 -9.84
N HIS A 267 22.19 10.89 -10.78
CA HIS A 267 21.98 11.76 -11.94
C HIS A 267 21.34 13.11 -11.61
N SER A 268 20.75 13.26 -10.42
CA SER A 268 20.24 14.55 -9.95
C SER A 268 21.35 15.55 -9.60
N GLY A 269 22.60 15.10 -9.44
CA GLY A 269 23.72 15.91 -8.97
C GLY A 269 23.72 16.15 -7.46
N LEU A 270 22.73 15.63 -6.71
CA LEU A 270 22.63 15.80 -5.25
C LEU A 270 23.65 14.95 -4.46
N MET A 271 24.35 14.01 -5.12
CA MET A 271 25.39 13.18 -4.51
C MET A 271 26.78 13.85 -4.55
N ALA A 272 26.82 15.16 -4.31
CA ALA A 272 28.04 15.96 -4.18
C ALA A 272 27.94 16.88 -2.95
N ILE A 273 29.03 17.00 -2.20
CA ILE A 273 29.10 17.83 -1.00
C ILE A 273 30.48 18.45 -0.83
N ASN A 274 30.50 19.75 -0.54
CA ASN A 274 31.71 20.46 -0.14
C ASN A 274 31.77 20.48 1.38
N VAL A 275 32.71 19.74 1.96
CA VAL A 275 32.93 19.66 3.40
C VAL A 275 33.89 20.76 3.82
N THR A 276 33.42 21.65 4.68
CA THR A 276 34.21 22.72 5.31
C THR A 276 34.50 22.40 6.78
N LYS A 277 35.44 23.14 7.39
CA LYS A 277 35.79 23.00 8.82
C LYS A 277 34.57 23.02 9.75
N SER A 278 33.59 23.89 9.49
CA SER A 278 32.39 24.03 10.34
C SER A 278 31.42 22.85 10.26
N MET A 279 31.51 22.01 9.22
CA MET A 279 30.66 20.84 9.05
C MET A 279 31.17 19.60 9.81
N ILE A 280 32.40 19.69 10.34
CA ILE A 280 33.05 18.61 11.09
C ILE A 280 32.84 18.87 12.60
N PRO A 281 32.14 17.98 13.31
CA PRO A 281 31.82 18.17 14.72
C PRO A 281 33.07 18.20 15.62
N GLY A 282 32.97 18.92 16.74
CA GLY A 282 34.03 18.97 17.77
C GLY A 282 35.32 19.66 17.32
N ASN A 283 36.44 19.22 17.87
CA ASN A 283 37.78 19.72 17.51
C ASN A 283 38.34 19.07 16.23
N TYR A 284 37.58 18.18 15.58
CA TYR A 284 38.04 17.50 14.37
C TYR A 284 38.15 18.42 13.15
N GLY A 285 37.52 19.60 13.17
CA GLY A 285 37.71 20.59 12.11
C GLY A 285 39.16 21.06 11.96
N GLU A 286 39.97 20.97 13.03
CA GLU A 286 41.40 21.28 12.97
C GLU A 286 42.19 20.30 12.09
N TYR A 287 41.64 19.11 11.78
CA TYR A 287 42.29 18.18 10.88
C TYR A 287 42.43 18.72 9.45
N LEU A 288 41.60 19.70 9.07
CA LEU A 288 41.66 20.33 7.76
C LEU A 288 42.72 21.45 7.66
N GLN A 289 43.57 21.64 8.66
CA GLN A 289 44.66 22.62 8.58
C GLN A 289 45.96 22.00 8.04
N THR A 290 46.72 22.75 7.27
CA THR A 290 48.06 22.33 6.81
C THR A 290 49.16 22.59 7.83
N THR A 291 48.90 23.38 8.88
CA THR A 291 49.87 23.64 9.94
C THR A 291 49.19 23.58 11.29
N CYS A 292 49.75 22.78 12.22
CA CYS A 292 49.22 22.55 13.55
C CYS A 292 50.38 22.26 14.53
N PRO A 293 50.80 23.24 15.36
CA PRO A 293 51.95 23.07 16.25
C PRO A 293 51.72 22.02 17.35
N ASP A 294 50.53 22.04 17.99
CA ASP A 294 50.23 21.24 19.19
C ASP A 294 49.10 20.22 18.98
N ARG A 295 48.72 19.93 17.72
CA ARG A 295 47.56 19.08 17.36
C ARG A 295 47.85 18.25 16.11
N THR A 296 47.01 17.26 15.85
CA THR A 296 47.05 16.48 14.60
C THR A 296 46.25 17.18 13.51
N CYS A 297 46.85 17.36 12.33
CA CYS A 297 46.18 17.91 11.14
C CYS A 297 46.68 17.27 9.85
N VAL A 298 46.07 17.61 8.71
CA VAL A 298 46.47 17.05 7.42
C VAL A 298 47.95 17.32 7.10
N GLY A 299 48.48 18.47 7.55
CA GLY A 299 49.91 18.78 7.44
C GLY A 299 50.84 17.96 8.34
N SER A 300 50.38 17.50 9.51
CA SER A 300 51.18 16.60 10.36
C SER A 300 51.17 15.17 9.82
N ILE A 301 50.12 14.77 9.09
CA ILE A 301 50.01 13.47 8.43
C ILE A 301 50.77 13.46 7.10
N PHE A 302 50.74 14.59 6.40
CA PHE A 302 51.41 14.80 5.13
C PHE A 302 52.34 16.02 5.22
N PRO A 303 53.56 15.87 5.78
CA PRO A 303 54.48 16.99 6.01
C PRO A 303 54.76 17.83 4.76
N GLN A 304 54.81 17.20 3.59
CA GLN A 304 55.00 17.88 2.30
C GLN A 304 53.90 18.91 1.99
N LEU A 305 52.67 18.67 2.48
CA LEU A 305 51.56 19.60 2.35
C LEU A 305 51.77 20.84 3.23
N SER A 306 52.25 20.64 4.47
CA SER A 306 52.62 21.73 5.38
C SER A 306 53.76 22.58 4.83
N SER A 307 54.78 21.94 4.24
CA SER A 307 55.93 22.65 3.67
C SER A 307 55.59 23.48 2.44
N ARG A 308 54.70 22.99 1.56
CA ARG A 308 54.33 23.71 0.32
C ARG A 308 53.21 24.73 0.52
N HIS A 309 52.28 24.48 1.44
CA HIS A 309 51.11 25.33 1.69
C HIS A 309 50.96 25.61 3.19
N PRO A 310 51.90 26.31 3.84
CA PRO A 310 51.84 26.55 5.28
C PRO A 310 50.63 27.42 5.67
N ASN A 311 50.11 27.21 6.89
CA ASN A 311 49.03 28.00 7.50
C ASN A 311 47.76 28.14 6.65
N THR A 312 47.40 27.10 5.90
CA THR A 312 46.25 27.11 4.99
C THR A 312 45.19 26.08 5.40
N GLU A 313 43.93 26.35 5.07
CA GLU A 313 42.82 25.39 5.23
C GLU A 313 42.62 24.59 3.95
N VAL A 314 42.43 23.28 4.10
CA VAL A 314 42.00 22.41 3.01
C VAL A 314 40.48 22.27 3.00
N THR A 315 39.90 22.25 1.81
CA THR A 315 38.48 21.93 1.63
C THR A 315 38.36 20.57 0.93
N LEU A 316 37.36 19.79 1.31
CA LEU A 316 37.11 18.48 0.71
C LEU A 316 35.87 18.58 -0.17
N GLN A 317 36.01 18.32 -1.46
CA GLN A 317 34.89 18.15 -2.37
C GLN A 317 34.66 16.66 -2.56
N ILE A 318 33.53 16.16 -2.07
CA ILE A 318 33.19 14.74 -2.14
C ILE A 318 32.07 14.58 -3.16
N SER A 319 32.26 13.72 -4.15
CA SER A 319 31.24 13.43 -5.16
C SER A 319 31.16 11.94 -5.45
N ALA A 320 29.96 11.42 -5.73
CA ALA A 320 29.81 10.06 -6.20
C ALA A 320 30.44 9.90 -7.59
N ARG A 321 31.15 8.79 -7.82
CA ARG A 321 31.67 8.39 -9.14
C ARG A 321 30.63 7.68 -9.99
N GLU A 322 29.74 6.95 -9.33
CA GLU A 322 28.69 6.14 -9.92
C GLU A 322 27.50 6.02 -8.96
N ALA A 323 26.37 5.57 -9.47
CA ALA A 323 25.19 5.32 -8.65
C ALA A 323 25.47 4.25 -7.57
N PRO A 324 25.05 4.46 -6.32
CA PRO A 324 25.23 3.47 -5.27
C PRO A 324 24.42 2.21 -5.59
N ARG A 325 25.02 1.05 -5.29
CA ARG A 325 24.44 -0.26 -5.54
C ARG A 325 23.95 -0.88 -4.23
N VAL A 326 22.71 -1.34 -4.24
CA VAL A 326 22.09 -2.08 -3.16
C VAL A 326 21.90 -3.52 -3.61
N ASP A 327 22.40 -4.46 -2.82
CA ASP A 327 22.21 -5.90 -3.02
C ASP A 327 21.60 -6.49 -1.75
N PHE A 328 20.72 -7.47 -1.91
CA PHE A 328 20.30 -8.29 -0.78
C PHE A 328 21.05 -9.62 -0.83
N ARG A 329 21.63 -10.03 0.30
CA ARG A 329 22.45 -11.24 0.43
C ARG A 329 22.23 -11.86 1.79
N ASN A 330 21.76 -13.11 1.84
CA ASN A 330 21.65 -13.93 3.06
C ASN A 330 20.99 -13.20 4.25
N GLY A 331 19.86 -12.55 4.01
CA GLY A 331 19.17 -11.79 5.06
C GLY A 331 19.76 -10.42 5.40
N THR A 332 20.70 -9.95 4.59
CA THR A 332 21.43 -8.69 4.82
C THR A 332 21.31 -7.76 3.61
N ILE A 333 21.11 -6.46 3.86
CA ILE A 333 21.14 -5.44 2.81
C ILE A 333 22.56 -4.88 2.73
N MET A 334 23.25 -5.12 1.62
CA MET A 334 24.57 -4.56 1.37
C MET A 334 24.46 -3.31 0.51
N VAL A 335 25.10 -2.23 0.94
CA VAL A 335 25.17 -0.98 0.18
C VAL A 335 26.62 -0.69 -0.17
N LYS A 336 26.86 -0.48 -1.46
CA LYS A 336 28.15 -0.11 -2.03
C LYS A 336 28.05 1.25 -2.68
N ALA A 337 29.05 2.09 -2.43
CA ALA A 337 29.15 3.41 -3.04
C ALA A 337 30.59 3.70 -3.41
N ALA A 338 30.79 4.40 -4.53
CA ALA A 338 32.10 4.83 -4.99
C ALA A 338 32.11 6.35 -5.02
N VAL A 339 33.04 6.98 -4.28
CA VAL A 339 33.11 8.43 -4.14
C VAL A 339 34.52 8.95 -4.35
N ASP A 340 34.65 10.06 -5.08
CA ASP A 340 35.86 10.85 -5.19
C ASP A 340 35.91 11.88 -4.09
N VAL A 341 37.09 12.02 -3.49
CA VAL A 341 37.40 13.04 -2.49
C VAL A 341 38.53 13.90 -3.05
N ASP A 342 38.17 15.08 -3.53
CA ASP A 342 39.11 16.08 -4.02
C ASP A 342 39.49 17.02 -2.87
N ILE A 343 40.77 17.02 -2.52
CA ILE A 343 41.35 17.93 -1.53
C ILE A 343 41.86 19.17 -2.25
N HIS A 344 41.31 20.31 -1.87
CA HIS A 344 41.68 21.61 -2.40
C HIS A 344 42.34 22.47 -1.35
N VAL A 345 43.29 23.30 -1.75
CA VAL A 345 43.90 24.35 -0.94
C VAL A 345 43.49 25.70 -1.51
N ALA A 346 43.24 26.67 -0.64
CA ALA A 346 42.92 28.03 -1.05
C ALA A 346 44.02 28.59 -1.97
N ASN A 347 43.63 29.22 -3.08
CA ASN A 347 44.50 29.83 -4.10
C ASN A 347 45.31 28.87 -5.01
N ASP A 348 45.57 27.62 -4.61
CA ASP A 348 46.36 26.65 -5.39
C ASP A 348 45.52 25.56 -6.08
N GLY A 349 44.22 25.49 -5.76
CA GLY A 349 43.28 24.57 -6.40
C GLY A 349 43.41 23.13 -5.91
N ARG A 350 43.17 22.17 -6.80
CA ARG A 350 43.10 20.74 -6.46
C ARG A 350 44.49 20.15 -6.29
N LEU A 351 44.76 19.56 -5.12
CA LEU A 351 46.06 18.96 -4.80
C LEU A 351 46.06 17.44 -4.88
N LEU A 352 44.96 16.81 -4.48
CA LEU A 352 44.86 15.35 -4.33
C LEU A 352 43.43 14.90 -4.66
N THR A 353 43.32 13.81 -5.40
CA THR A 353 42.06 13.07 -5.56
C THR A 353 42.23 11.67 -4.99
N ILE A 354 41.37 11.34 -4.04
CA ILE A 354 41.28 10.01 -3.45
C ILE A 354 40.02 9.34 -3.98
N ASN A 355 40.18 8.19 -4.64
CA ASN A 355 39.05 7.33 -4.94
C ASN A 355 38.76 6.47 -3.71
N ALA A 356 37.57 6.58 -3.12
CA ALA A 356 37.11 5.70 -2.05
C ALA A 356 35.97 4.80 -2.53
N ASN A 357 36.07 3.48 -2.27
CA ASN A 357 34.99 2.53 -2.42
C ASN A 357 34.50 2.15 -1.03
N LEU A 358 33.23 2.41 -0.75
CA LEU A 358 32.56 2.19 0.52
C LEU A 358 31.71 0.92 0.43
N SER A 359 31.77 0.08 1.45
CA SER A 359 30.88 -1.07 1.62
C SER A 359 30.34 -1.08 3.04
N THR A 360 29.03 -1.25 3.19
CA THR A 360 28.38 -1.31 4.50
C THR A 360 27.14 -2.19 4.46
N GLU A 361 26.77 -2.73 5.62
CA GLU A 361 25.50 -3.39 5.82
C GLU A 361 24.46 -2.38 6.33
N CYS A 362 23.26 -2.45 5.76
CA CYS A 362 22.10 -1.68 6.18
C CYS A 362 21.13 -2.61 6.93
N LYS A 363 20.83 -2.26 8.17
CA LYS A 363 19.79 -2.90 8.97
C LYS A 363 18.51 -2.11 8.83
N VAL A 364 17.40 -2.81 8.64
CA VAL A 364 16.07 -2.22 8.47
C VAL A 364 15.12 -2.73 9.54
N ALA A 365 14.18 -1.89 9.94
CA ALA A 365 13.11 -2.24 10.87
C ALA A 365 11.85 -1.45 10.51
N VAL A 366 10.68 -1.97 10.89
CA VAL A 366 9.43 -1.21 10.79
C VAL A 366 8.94 -0.87 12.19
N LYS A 367 8.63 0.40 12.43
CA LYS A 367 8.06 0.89 13.68
C LYS A 367 7.11 2.04 13.42
N GLU A 368 5.93 2.03 14.04
CA GLU A 368 4.95 3.13 13.97
C GLU A 368 4.63 3.56 12.52
N GLY A 369 4.47 2.60 11.60
CA GLY A 369 4.17 2.88 10.19
C GLY A 369 5.35 3.45 9.38
N LYS A 370 6.56 3.46 9.94
CA LYS A 370 7.78 3.92 9.26
C LYS A 370 8.76 2.78 9.04
N LEU A 371 9.37 2.75 7.86
CA LEU A 371 10.56 1.97 7.56
C LEU A 371 11.79 2.74 8.08
N LEU A 372 12.37 2.24 9.15
CA LEU A 372 13.60 2.74 9.75
C LEU A 372 14.79 1.97 9.20
N PHE A 373 15.95 2.63 9.14
CA PHE A 373 17.18 1.99 8.74
C PHE A 373 18.39 2.51 9.50
N ASN A 374 19.44 1.71 9.55
CA ASN A 374 20.72 2.10 10.13
C ASN A 374 21.87 1.35 9.47
N PHE A 375 22.98 2.03 9.25
CA PHE A 375 24.17 1.44 8.68
C PHE A 375 25.11 0.95 9.77
N THR A 376 25.74 -0.22 9.56
CA THR A 376 26.66 -0.83 10.53
C THR A 376 28.04 -0.18 10.44
N GLU A 377 29.10 -0.94 10.20
CA GLU A 377 30.42 -0.39 9.91
C GLU A 377 30.48 -0.01 8.42
N ILE A 378 30.90 1.21 8.12
CA ILE A 378 31.20 1.67 6.77
C ILE A 378 32.69 1.41 6.51
N ASN A 379 32.99 0.46 5.64
CA ASN A 379 34.35 0.05 5.33
C ASN A 379 34.83 0.73 4.04
N PRO A 380 35.73 1.72 4.12
CA PRO A 380 36.33 2.34 2.95
C PRO A 380 37.57 1.56 2.50
N THR A 381 37.73 1.46 1.18
CA THR A 381 38.98 1.12 0.52
C THR A 381 39.37 2.28 -0.37
N THR A 382 40.59 2.80 -0.20
CA THR A 382 41.02 4.03 -0.86
C THR A 382 42.21 3.81 -1.78
N SER A 383 42.27 4.59 -2.84
CA SER A 383 43.42 4.73 -3.73
C SER A 383 43.60 6.20 -4.14
N VAL A 384 44.82 6.58 -4.50
CA VAL A 384 45.10 7.94 -4.99
C VAL A 384 45.10 7.91 -6.51
N SER A 385 44.20 8.67 -7.13
CA SER A 385 44.09 8.78 -8.59
C SER A 385 44.83 9.99 -9.14
N TYR A 386 44.89 11.08 -8.37
CA TYR A 386 45.62 12.29 -8.73
C TYR A 386 46.35 12.84 -7.52
N SER A 387 47.59 13.31 -7.70
CA SER A 387 48.33 14.02 -6.66
C SER A 387 49.40 14.94 -7.29
N VAL A 388 49.46 16.19 -6.83
CA VAL A 388 50.55 17.14 -7.11
C VAL A 388 51.81 16.82 -6.30
N ILE A 389 51.65 16.04 -5.22
CA ILE A 389 52.73 15.58 -4.34
C ILE A 389 52.91 14.06 -4.55
N PRO A 390 53.91 13.62 -5.35
CA PRO A 390 54.07 12.21 -5.73
C PRO A 390 54.11 11.24 -4.55
N GLU A 391 54.69 11.66 -3.43
CA GLU A 391 54.87 10.88 -2.20
C GLU A 391 53.53 10.44 -1.59
N LEU A 392 52.46 11.22 -1.80
CA LEU A 392 51.12 10.89 -1.30
C LEU A 392 50.51 9.68 -2.01
N LYS A 393 50.98 9.35 -3.22
CA LYS A 393 50.50 8.15 -3.94
C LYS A 393 50.84 6.86 -3.20
N SER A 394 51.90 6.87 -2.40
CA SER A 394 52.36 5.69 -1.63
C SER A 394 51.76 5.64 -0.21
N SER A 395 50.91 6.59 0.19
CA SER A 395 50.36 6.69 1.56
C SER A 395 49.05 5.93 1.78
N GLY A 396 48.76 4.88 0.99
CA GLY A 396 47.47 4.17 0.99
C GLY A 396 47.02 3.64 2.37
N PHE A 397 47.95 3.15 3.20
CA PHE A 397 47.63 2.70 4.56
C PHE A 397 47.08 3.82 5.45
N LEU A 398 47.74 4.98 5.44
CA LEU A 398 47.31 6.16 6.22
C LEU A 398 45.96 6.69 5.71
N LEU A 399 45.78 6.74 4.39
CA LEU A 399 44.55 7.20 3.75
C LEU A 399 43.36 6.29 4.11
N ASN A 400 43.55 4.97 4.14
CA ASN A 400 42.52 4.04 4.60
C ASN A 400 42.16 4.29 6.08
N GLY A 401 43.15 4.54 6.94
CA GLY A 401 42.91 4.86 8.35
C GLY A 401 42.09 6.15 8.53
N LEU A 402 42.44 7.22 7.82
CA LEU A 402 41.70 8.48 7.84
C LEU A 402 40.29 8.34 7.26
N ALA A 403 40.15 7.63 6.14
CA ALA A 403 38.84 7.37 5.55
C ALA A 403 37.95 6.56 6.51
N ARG A 404 38.52 5.57 7.22
CA ARG A 404 37.78 4.81 8.24
C ARG A 404 37.35 5.72 9.39
N MET A 405 38.23 6.57 9.91
CA MET A 405 37.85 7.56 10.92
C MET A 405 36.71 8.46 10.41
N ALA A 406 36.85 9.02 9.19
CA ALA A 406 35.88 9.95 8.65
C ALA A 406 34.50 9.31 8.43
N THR A 407 34.48 8.09 7.89
CA THR A 407 33.23 7.35 7.66
C THR A 407 32.54 6.97 8.97
N GLN A 408 33.29 6.55 9.99
CA GLN A 408 32.72 6.14 11.28
C GLN A 408 32.27 7.32 12.15
N GLN A 409 33.05 8.41 12.19
CA GLN A 409 32.79 9.55 13.09
C GLN A 409 31.87 10.61 12.48
N PHE A 410 31.79 10.71 11.14
CA PHE A 410 31.02 11.77 10.48
C PHE A 410 29.91 11.24 9.59
N LEU A 411 30.23 10.32 8.66
CA LEU A 411 29.23 9.84 7.70
C LEU A 411 28.15 8.98 8.38
N LYS A 412 28.57 7.98 9.17
CA LYS A 412 27.66 7.06 9.84
C LYS A 412 26.65 7.76 10.77
N PRO A 413 27.03 8.71 11.66
CA PRO A 413 26.05 9.41 12.49
C PRO A 413 25.02 10.21 11.68
N LYS A 414 25.44 10.87 10.60
CA LYS A 414 24.51 11.60 9.70
C LYS A 414 23.53 10.65 9.01
N LEU A 415 24.02 9.51 8.52
CA LEU A 415 23.16 8.48 7.94
C LEU A 415 22.20 7.89 8.97
N ALA A 416 22.64 7.69 10.21
CA ALA A 416 21.79 7.21 11.30
C ALA A 416 20.69 8.23 11.67
N GLU A 417 20.95 9.52 11.60
CA GLU A 417 19.94 10.57 11.79
C GLU A 417 18.86 10.53 10.71
N ILE A 418 19.26 10.35 9.44
CA ILE A 418 18.31 10.14 8.33
C ILE A 418 17.51 8.85 8.56
N GLY A 419 18.19 7.76 8.92
CA GLY A 419 17.58 6.46 9.15
C GLY A 419 16.59 6.42 10.30
N ARG A 420 16.80 7.22 11.35
CA ARG A 420 15.85 7.41 12.46
C ARG A 420 14.60 8.19 12.08
N ARG A 421 14.71 9.14 11.13
CA ARG A 421 13.52 9.82 10.57
C ARG A 421 12.65 8.84 9.78
N GLY A 422 13.31 7.88 9.11
CA GLY A 422 12.66 6.79 8.39
C GLY A 422 11.92 7.24 7.14
N ILE A 423 11.25 6.28 6.51
CA ILE A 423 10.39 6.46 5.35
C ILE A 423 8.97 6.04 5.75
N ASP A 424 7.98 6.89 5.54
CA ASP A 424 6.58 6.54 5.81
C ASP A 424 6.13 5.41 4.87
N LEU A 425 5.55 4.35 5.43
CA LEU A 425 4.89 3.33 4.65
C LEU A 425 3.58 3.89 4.06
N PRO A 426 3.17 3.43 2.86
CA PRO A 426 1.88 3.80 2.30
C PRO A 426 0.77 3.53 3.31
N SER A 427 -0.02 4.57 3.60
CA SER A 427 -1.13 4.49 4.55
C SER A 427 -2.34 5.25 4.00
N HIS A 428 -3.53 4.82 4.42
CA HIS A 428 -4.77 5.53 4.17
C HIS A 428 -5.24 6.14 5.49
N LYS A 429 -5.90 7.29 5.48
CA LYS A 429 -6.35 7.97 6.71
C LYS A 429 -7.19 7.07 7.63
N ASP A 430 -7.90 6.11 7.04
CA ASP A 430 -8.79 5.17 7.74
C ASP A 430 -8.17 3.78 7.94
N ILE A 431 -6.90 3.56 7.55
CA ILE A 431 -6.22 2.26 7.65
C ILE A 431 -4.79 2.44 8.15
N SER A 432 -4.44 1.76 9.25
CA SER A 432 -3.06 1.63 9.70
C SER A 432 -2.54 0.20 9.53
N ILE A 433 -1.22 0.08 9.36
CA ILE A 433 -0.54 -1.22 9.36
C ILE A 433 0.04 -1.44 10.76
N THR A 434 -0.36 -2.55 11.38
CA THR A 434 0.08 -3.01 12.70
C THR A 434 0.88 -4.31 12.60
N ASN A 435 1.60 -4.68 13.67
CA ASN A 435 2.44 -5.88 13.72
C ASN A 435 3.41 -6.00 12.55
N ALA A 436 3.87 -4.85 12.04
CA ALA A 436 4.70 -4.83 10.86
C ALA A 436 6.10 -5.36 11.16
N GLN A 437 6.58 -6.27 10.33
CA GLN A 437 7.88 -6.90 10.46
C GLN A 437 8.56 -7.03 9.09
N ILE A 438 9.89 -7.13 9.11
CA ILE A 438 10.69 -7.38 7.92
C ILE A 438 11.06 -8.86 7.89
N ILE A 439 10.80 -9.48 6.74
CA ILE A 439 11.14 -10.86 6.46
C ILE A 439 12.17 -10.85 5.33
N PHE A 440 13.24 -11.61 5.54
CA PHE A 440 14.16 -12.01 4.49
C PHE A 440 13.87 -13.47 4.17
N ASP A 441 13.46 -13.75 2.93
CA ASP A 441 13.11 -15.09 2.47
C ASP A 441 14.23 -15.58 1.54
N ASP A 442 14.84 -16.71 1.88
CA ASP A 442 15.94 -17.31 1.11
C ASP A 442 15.49 -17.73 -0.30
N ASN A 443 14.19 -17.96 -0.53
CA ASN A 443 13.62 -18.21 -1.85
C ASN A 443 13.45 -16.93 -2.68
N LEU A 444 13.57 -15.76 -2.04
CA LEU A 444 13.47 -14.43 -2.64
C LEU A 444 14.74 -13.61 -2.38
N PRO A 445 15.92 -14.05 -2.84
CA PRO A 445 17.20 -13.49 -2.42
C PRO A 445 17.42 -12.03 -2.79
N ASP A 446 16.68 -11.49 -3.77
CA ASP A 446 16.73 -10.10 -4.21
C ASP A 446 15.53 -9.26 -3.74
N VAL A 447 14.80 -9.73 -2.71
CA VAL A 447 13.61 -9.05 -2.17
C VAL A 447 13.70 -8.87 -0.65
N ILE A 448 13.28 -7.70 -0.18
CA ILE A 448 12.86 -7.53 1.22
C ILE A 448 11.33 -7.56 1.28
N VAL A 449 10.81 -8.23 2.30
CA VAL A 449 9.36 -8.38 2.49
C VAL A 449 8.95 -7.64 3.74
N ILE A 450 7.98 -6.73 3.61
CA ILE A 450 7.32 -6.09 4.74
C ILE A 450 5.99 -6.79 4.95
N ALA A 451 5.84 -7.52 6.05
CA ALA A 451 4.61 -8.20 6.43
C ALA A 451 3.90 -7.43 7.55
N GLY A 452 2.58 -7.38 7.55
CA GLY A 452 1.82 -6.74 8.62
C GLY A 452 0.31 -6.94 8.51
N ASP A 453 -0.40 -6.48 9.52
CA ASP A 453 -1.85 -6.59 9.63
C ASP A 453 -2.53 -5.23 9.43
N ALA A 454 -3.65 -5.20 8.72
CA ALA A 454 -4.42 -3.98 8.53
C ALA A 454 -5.32 -3.74 9.76
N ARG A 455 -5.45 -2.49 10.16
CA ARG A 455 -6.42 -2.05 11.17
C ARG A 455 -7.25 -0.89 10.63
N TYR A 456 -8.56 -1.07 10.59
CA TYR A 456 -9.51 -0.02 10.24
C TYR A 456 -9.64 0.98 11.39
N LEU A 457 -9.55 2.27 11.04
CA LEU A 457 -9.63 3.41 11.97
C LEU A 457 -10.83 4.32 11.68
N GLY A 458 -11.61 4.01 10.64
CA GLY A 458 -12.77 4.82 10.28
C GLY A 458 -13.92 4.72 11.31
N PRO A 459 -14.93 5.57 11.17
CA PRO A 459 -16.06 5.61 12.10
C PRO A 459 -16.81 4.27 12.11
N MET A 460 -16.92 3.65 13.29
CA MET A 460 -17.76 2.48 13.55
C MET A 460 -19.15 2.93 14.02
N PRO A 461 -20.24 2.25 13.62
CA PRO A 461 -21.57 2.50 14.18
C PRO A 461 -21.57 2.26 15.69
N THR A 462 -22.13 3.19 16.47
CA THR A 462 -22.05 3.19 17.95
C THR A 462 -23.02 2.24 18.65
N LYS A 463 -23.80 1.45 17.92
CA LYS A 463 -24.74 0.47 18.49
C LYS A 463 -24.79 -0.79 17.62
N MET A 464 -24.45 -1.93 18.20
CA MET A 464 -25.02 -3.22 17.78
C MET A 464 -26.46 -3.28 18.32
N PRO A 465 -27.44 -3.83 17.60
CA PRO A 465 -28.66 -4.31 18.24
C PRO A 465 -28.26 -5.43 19.19
N ASP A 466 -28.69 -5.33 20.45
CA ASP A 466 -28.42 -6.34 21.47
C ASP A 466 -28.89 -7.72 20.98
N THR A 467 -27.94 -8.62 20.73
CA THR A 467 -28.22 -10.05 20.63
C THR A 467 -28.33 -10.61 22.05
N GLU A 468 -29.43 -10.31 22.73
CA GLU A 468 -29.88 -11.06 23.90
C GLU A 468 -31.21 -11.74 23.54
N GLY A 469 -31.19 -13.07 23.39
CA GLY A 469 -32.40 -13.86 23.23
C GLY A 469 -32.23 -15.11 22.37
N ALA A 470 -31.41 -16.07 22.81
CA ALA A 470 -31.59 -17.49 22.50
C ALA A 470 -31.21 -18.32 23.72
#